data_AF-A0A8S2WW11-F1
#
_entry.id   AF-A0A8S2WW11-F1
#
_cell.length_a   1.000
_cell.length_b   1.000
_cell.length_c   1.000
_cell.angle_alpha   90.00
_cell.angle_beta   90.00
_cell.angle_gamma   90.00
#
_symmetry.space_group_name_H-M   'P 1'
#
loop_
_entity.id
_entity.type
_entity.pdbx_description
1 polymer ?
#
loop_
_entity_poly.entity_id
_entity_poly.type
_entity_poly.pdbx_seq_one_letter_code
_entity_poly.pdbx_strand_id
1 'polypeptide(L)'
;QLSAHRVVVVLPYAVLSYGITELYTVGIPMFIPSIEFIVQLAIVRDRILPHKDICAQLKFEHLPPQHPKSNHPYSPDLSPDVDIEAFKYWIKFADYYQLPYIQTFDSWDDLIMKLANTNFQLVHDQMMTENEKRRSYLIAEWTKIIEKIEPNRIVPKDYQQAIATLWGKKRLQAL
;
A
#
# COMPACT_ATOMS: atom_id res chain seq x y z
N GLN A 1 2.25 -16.07 -16.37
CA GLN A 1 3.28 -15.43 -17.19
C GLN A 1 4.18 -14.46 -16.40
N LEU A 2 3.70 -13.84 -15.31
CA LEU A 2 4.55 -13.00 -14.43
C LEU A 2 5.65 -13.77 -13.66
N SER A 3 5.40 -15.02 -13.27
CA SER A 3 6.39 -15.88 -12.58
C SER A 3 7.64 -16.23 -13.40
N ALA A 4 7.65 -15.94 -14.71
CA ALA A 4 8.81 -16.11 -15.57
C ALA A 4 9.82 -14.94 -15.47
N HIS A 5 9.43 -13.82 -14.85
CA HIS A 5 10.23 -12.61 -14.76
C HIS A 5 10.78 -12.45 -13.34
N ARG A 6 12.08 -12.14 -13.23
CA ARG A 6 12.81 -12.09 -11.95
C ARG A 6 12.53 -10.82 -11.12
N VAL A 7 11.98 -9.80 -11.76
CA VAL A 7 11.76 -8.47 -11.20
C VAL A 7 10.71 -7.73 -12.00
N VAL A 8 10.01 -6.78 -11.39
CA VAL A 8 9.08 -5.87 -12.06
C VAL A 8 9.47 -4.40 -11.81
N VAL A 9 9.22 -3.55 -12.80
CA VAL A 9 9.29 -2.10 -12.65
C VAL A 9 7.85 -1.60 -12.62
N VAL A 10 7.47 -0.95 -11.52
CA VAL A 10 6.11 -0.47 -11.31
C VAL A 10 6.10 1.04 -11.36
N LEU A 11 5.26 1.57 -12.24
CA LEU A 11 4.91 2.99 -12.31
C LEU A 11 3.52 3.15 -11.72
N PRO A 12 3.38 3.44 -10.42
CA PRO A 12 2.08 3.50 -9.80
C PRO A 12 1.30 4.72 -10.30
N TYR A 13 0.03 4.51 -10.61
CA TYR A 13 -0.91 5.58 -10.98
C TYR A 13 -1.74 6.06 -9.78
N ALA A 14 -1.71 5.28 -8.69
CA ALA A 14 -2.51 5.43 -7.49
C ALA A 14 -1.69 5.17 -6.22
N VAL A 15 -2.08 5.76 -5.08
CA VAL A 15 -1.40 5.56 -3.78
C VAL A 15 -1.64 4.17 -3.18
N LEU A 16 -2.73 3.54 -3.57
CA LEU A 16 -3.11 2.17 -3.22
C LEU A 16 -3.20 1.35 -4.50
N SER A 17 -2.57 0.18 -4.51
CA SER A 17 -2.68 -0.77 -5.62
C SER A 17 -2.68 -2.20 -5.10
N TYR A 18 -3.82 -2.88 -5.24
CA TYR A 18 -3.94 -4.29 -4.91
C TYR A 18 -2.90 -5.14 -5.64
N GLY A 19 -2.60 -4.83 -6.91
CA GLY A 19 -1.59 -5.55 -7.68
C GLY A 19 -0.19 -5.43 -7.07
N ILE A 20 0.18 -4.26 -6.54
CA ILE A 20 1.47 -4.10 -5.83
C ILE A 20 1.48 -4.95 -4.57
N THR A 21 0.39 -4.93 -3.79
CA THR A 21 0.27 -5.75 -2.59
C THR A 21 0.38 -7.24 -2.92
N GLU A 22 -0.30 -7.71 -3.97
CA GLU A 22 -0.23 -9.10 -4.42
C GLU A 22 1.19 -9.50 -4.81
N LEU A 23 1.84 -8.71 -5.68
CA LEU A 23 3.23 -8.93 -6.10
C LEU A 23 4.18 -8.97 -4.90
N TYR A 24 3.97 -8.08 -3.92
CA TYR A 24 4.75 -8.04 -2.69
C TYR A 24 4.54 -9.29 -1.84
N THR A 25 3.29 -9.76 -1.69
CA THR A 25 2.96 -10.92 -0.86
C THR A 25 3.54 -12.22 -1.41
N VAL A 26 3.72 -12.33 -2.72
CA VAL A 26 4.41 -13.47 -3.36
C VAL A 26 5.93 -13.25 -3.49
N GLY A 27 6.45 -12.15 -2.94
CA GLY A 27 7.87 -11.85 -2.87
C GLY A 27 8.51 -11.45 -4.21
N ILE A 28 7.74 -10.99 -5.20
CA ILE A 28 8.34 -10.58 -6.48
C ILE A 28 9.12 -9.27 -6.26
N PRO A 29 10.45 -9.25 -6.49
CA PRO A 29 11.24 -8.03 -6.36
C PRO A 29 10.71 -6.94 -7.29
N MET A 30 10.70 -5.70 -6.80
CA MET A 30 10.14 -4.58 -7.54
C MET A 30 10.92 -3.28 -7.36
N PHE A 31 10.90 -2.48 -8.42
CA PHE A 31 11.43 -1.13 -8.46
C PHE A 31 10.32 -0.12 -8.67
N ILE A 32 10.34 0.97 -7.91
CA ILE A 32 9.37 2.06 -7.97
C ILE A 32 10.11 3.39 -8.02
N PRO A 33 9.64 4.42 -8.74
CA PRO A 33 10.29 5.73 -8.72
C PRO A 33 10.42 6.26 -7.29
N SER A 34 11.51 6.96 -6.97
CA SER A 34 11.60 7.72 -5.72
C SER A 34 10.53 8.82 -5.67
N ILE A 35 10.31 9.40 -4.49
CA ILE A 35 9.32 10.47 -4.33
C ILE A 35 9.67 11.68 -5.22
N GLU A 36 10.96 11.98 -5.38
CA GLU A 36 11.39 13.07 -6.27
C GLU A 36 11.14 12.71 -7.74
N PHE A 37 11.45 11.48 -8.14
CA PHE A 37 11.28 11.09 -9.54
C PHE A 37 9.80 10.89 -9.91
N ILE A 38 8.96 10.39 -9.00
CA ILE A 38 7.53 10.20 -9.26
C ILE A 38 6.81 11.53 -9.48
N VAL A 39 7.24 12.58 -8.78
CA VAL A 39 6.76 13.95 -8.95
C VAL A 39 7.12 14.47 -10.34
N GLN A 40 8.36 14.28 -10.78
CA GLN A 40 8.80 14.68 -12.12
C GLN A 40 8.04 13.95 -13.23
N LEU A 41 7.72 12.68 -13.01
CA LEU A 41 6.95 11.86 -13.96
C LEU A 41 5.46 12.23 -14.01
N ALA A 42 4.91 12.86 -12.96
CA ALA A 42 3.51 13.26 -12.87
C ALA A 42 2.50 12.12 -13.16
N ILE A 43 2.81 10.91 -12.68
CA ILE A 43 2.06 9.68 -12.98
C ILE A 43 0.99 9.31 -11.94
N VAL A 44 1.09 9.78 -10.69
CA VAL A 44 0.09 9.50 -9.65
C VAL A 44 -0.98 10.59 -9.64
N ARG A 45 -2.23 10.20 -9.89
CA ARG A 45 -3.35 11.16 -10.09
C ARG A 45 -4.55 10.93 -9.19
N ASP A 46 -4.62 9.81 -8.48
CA ASP A 46 -5.77 9.42 -7.65
C ASP A 46 -5.88 10.20 -6.33
N ARG A 47 -4.84 10.94 -5.94
CA ARG A 47 -4.84 11.78 -4.73
C ARG A 47 -5.69 13.03 -4.85
N ILE A 48 -5.97 13.46 -6.07
CA ILE A 48 -6.70 14.69 -6.33
C ILE A 48 -8.12 14.27 -6.64
N LEU A 49 -9.05 14.46 -5.71
CA LEU A 49 -10.44 14.59 -6.09
C LEU A 49 -10.50 15.79 -7.04
N PRO A 50 -11.01 15.64 -8.28
CA PRO A 50 -11.23 16.81 -9.12
C PRO A 50 -12.25 17.69 -8.41
N HIS A 51 -11.71 18.71 -7.73
CA HIS A 51 -12.46 19.69 -6.95
C HIS A 51 -13.54 20.36 -7.81
N LYS A 52 -13.36 20.35 -9.14
CA LYS A 52 -14.30 20.88 -10.12
C LYS A 52 -15.48 19.98 -10.46
N ASP A 53 -15.40 18.66 -10.32
CA ASP A 53 -16.49 17.80 -10.79
C ASP A 53 -17.33 17.27 -9.63
N ILE A 54 -16.69 16.97 -8.49
CA ILE A 54 -17.38 16.47 -7.29
C ILE A 54 -17.72 17.63 -6.34
N CYS A 55 -16.80 18.59 -6.14
CA CYS A 55 -17.00 19.72 -5.21
C CYS A 55 -17.61 20.97 -5.85
N ALA A 56 -17.77 21.06 -7.18
CA ALA A 56 -18.48 22.19 -7.79
C ALA A 56 -19.95 22.27 -7.36
N GLN A 57 -20.55 21.14 -6.96
CA GLN A 57 -21.88 21.12 -6.37
C GLN A 57 -21.89 21.62 -4.91
N LEU A 58 -20.74 21.60 -4.23
CA LEU A 58 -20.60 21.86 -2.80
C LEU A 58 -20.11 23.28 -2.45
N LYS A 59 -19.86 24.16 -3.43
CA LYS A 59 -19.45 25.57 -3.23
C LYS A 59 -18.27 25.78 -2.25
N PHE A 60 -17.39 24.80 -2.10
CA PHE A 60 -16.15 25.01 -1.34
C PHE A 60 -15.18 25.79 -2.24
N GLU A 61 -15.24 27.12 -2.16
CA GLU A 61 -14.29 28.02 -2.85
C GLU A 61 -12.88 27.95 -2.23
N HIS A 62 -12.78 27.43 -1.00
CA HIS A 62 -11.55 27.34 -0.23
C HIS A 62 -11.40 25.98 0.45
N LEU A 63 -10.15 25.55 0.63
CA LEU A 63 -9.82 24.40 1.46
C LEU A 63 -10.33 24.63 2.89
N PRO A 64 -10.87 23.60 3.57
CA PRO A 64 -11.28 23.72 4.96
C PRO A 64 -10.08 24.10 5.83
N PRO A 65 -10.27 24.91 6.88
CA PRO A 65 -9.19 25.25 7.81
C PRO A 65 -8.69 23.98 8.50
N GLN A 66 -7.39 23.94 8.77
CA GLN A 66 -6.77 22.84 9.50
C GLN A 66 -7.38 22.71 10.89
N HIS A 67 -7.76 21.50 11.27
CA HIS A 67 -8.29 21.25 12.61
C HIS A 67 -7.19 21.47 13.68
N PRO A 68 -7.46 22.09 14.84
CA PRO A 68 -6.44 22.43 15.84
C PRO A 68 -5.66 21.24 16.43
N LYS A 69 -6.22 20.03 16.33
CA LYS A 69 -5.58 18.79 16.80
C LYS A 69 -4.82 18.03 15.69
N SER A 70 -4.76 18.58 14.48
CA SER A 70 -4.01 17.94 13.40
C SER A 70 -2.52 18.07 13.66
N ASN A 71 -1.79 16.95 13.58
CA ASN A 71 -0.32 16.93 13.64
C ASN A 71 0.32 17.02 12.25
N HIS A 72 -0.49 17.10 11.18
CA HIS A 72 0.00 17.09 9.81
C HIS A 72 0.12 18.51 9.26
N PRO A 73 1.30 18.94 8.77
CA PRO A 73 1.56 20.32 8.35
C PRO A 73 0.84 20.73 7.05
N TYR A 74 0.40 19.78 6.23
CA TYR A 74 -0.22 20.02 4.94
C TYR A 74 -1.64 19.46 4.89
N SER A 75 -2.52 20.10 4.12
CA SER A 75 -3.82 19.49 3.78
C SER A 75 -3.61 18.32 2.80
N PRO A 76 -4.32 17.18 2.97
CA PRO A 76 -4.25 16.05 2.03
C PRO A 76 -4.87 16.37 0.66
N ASP A 77 -5.73 17.39 0.60
CA ASP A 77 -6.48 17.79 -0.60
C ASP A 77 -5.71 18.78 -1.49
N LEU A 78 -4.52 19.21 -1.06
CA LEU A 78 -3.65 20.06 -1.89
C LEU A 78 -3.11 19.28 -3.08
N SER A 79 -3.36 19.81 -4.28
CA SER A 79 -2.82 19.25 -5.52
C SER A 79 -1.33 19.61 -5.67
N PRO A 80 -0.53 18.79 -6.38
CA PRO A 80 0.86 19.09 -6.67
C PRO A 80 1.08 20.39 -7.45
N ASP A 81 0.07 20.83 -8.24
CA ASP A 81 0.12 22.10 -8.97
C ASP A 81 0.03 23.33 -8.05
N VAL A 82 -0.54 23.15 -6.85
CA VAL A 82 -0.67 24.19 -5.83
C VAL A 82 0.49 24.13 -4.85
N ASP A 83 0.80 22.93 -4.34
CA ASP A 83 1.88 22.72 -3.38
C ASP A 83 2.51 21.32 -3.58
N ILE A 84 3.67 21.32 -4.21
CA ILE A 84 4.43 20.09 -4.48
C ILE A 84 4.97 19.45 -3.21
N GLU A 85 5.26 20.24 -2.17
CA GLU A 85 5.79 19.72 -0.91
C GLU A 85 4.68 19.04 -0.10
N ALA A 86 3.45 19.56 -0.16
CA ALA A 86 2.28 18.84 0.33
C ALA A 86 2.11 17.49 -0.39
N PHE A 87 2.29 17.46 -1.71
CA PHE A 87 2.23 16.21 -2.47
C PHE A 87 3.28 15.20 -1.98
N LYS A 88 4.55 15.60 -1.91
CA LYS A 88 5.67 14.77 -1.44
C LYS A 88 5.49 14.30 0.00
N TYR A 89 4.98 15.16 0.88
CA TYR A 89 4.73 14.82 2.27
C TYR A 89 3.75 13.66 2.40
N TRP A 90 2.68 13.68 1.62
CA TRP A 90 1.61 12.69 1.73
C TRP A 90 1.86 11.43 0.91
N ILE A 91 2.51 11.54 -0.26
CA ILE A 91 2.78 10.37 -1.12
C ILE A 91 3.68 9.34 -0.43
N LYS A 92 4.54 9.76 0.50
CA LYS A 92 5.39 8.84 1.28
C LYS A 92 4.60 7.78 2.06
N PHE A 93 3.33 8.02 2.33
CA PHE A 93 2.45 7.08 3.04
C PHE A 93 1.77 6.06 2.11
N ALA A 94 2.00 6.14 0.80
CA ALA A 94 1.54 5.13 -0.15
C ALA A 94 2.15 3.76 0.18
N ASP A 95 1.40 2.69 -0.09
CA ASP A 95 1.78 1.32 0.29
C ASP A 95 3.20 0.97 -0.16
N TYR A 96 3.54 1.33 -1.39
CA TYR A 96 4.84 1.00 -1.98
C TYR A 96 6.04 1.74 -1.37
N TYR A 97 5.83 2.75 -0.54
CA TYR A 97 6.90 3.38 0.24
C TYR A 97 6.91 2.94 1.71
N GLN A 98 5.87 2.24 2.16
CA GLN A 98 5.76 1.70 3.52
C GLN A 98 6.18 0.22 3.59
N LEU A 99 6.08 -0.50 2.47
CA LEU A 99 6.47 -1.90 2.36
C LEU A 99 8.00 -2.07 2.28
N PRO A 100 8.63 -2.83 3.20
CA PRO A 100 10.08 -3.03 3.21
C PRO A 100 10.63 -3.70 1.94
N TYR A 101 11.91 -3.50 1.62
CA TYR A 101 12.61 -4.17 0.49
C TYR A 101 12.11 -3.84 -0.93
N ILE A 102 11.05 -3.04 -1.08
CA ILE A 102 10.78 -2.36 -2.35
C ILE A 102 11.92 -1.39 -2.62
N GLN A 103 12.53 -1.49 -3.79
CA GLN A 103 13.64 -0.62 -4.17
C GLN A 103 13.13 0.62 -4.90
N THR A 104 13.72 1.76 -4.61
CA THR A 104 13.43 3.00 -5.33
C THR A 104 14.47 3.30 -6.40
N PHE A 105 14.11 4.08 -7.42
CA PHE A 105 15.04 4.63 -8.41
C PHE A 105 14.79 6.11 -8.68
N ASP A 106 15.87 6.87 -8.87
CA ASP A 106 15.83 8.33 -9.01
C ASP A 106 15.83 8.82 -10.46
N SER A 107 16.18 7.94 -11.40
CA SER A 107 16.16 8.20 -12.84
C SER A 107 16.12 6.89 -13.64
N TRP A 108 15.93 6.99 -14.95
CA TRP A 108 16.00 5.81 -15.83
C TRP A 108 17.39 5.18 -15.85
N ASP A 109 18.46 5.97 -15.79
CA ASP A 109 19.83 5.44 -15.74
C ASP A 109 20.11 4.72 -14.42
N ASP A 110 19.65 5.28 -13.30
CA ASP A 110 19.72 4.63 -11.98
C ASP A 110 18.95 3.31 -11.95
N LEU A 111 17.77 3.27 -12.58
CA LEU A 111 17.02 2.03 -12.74
C LEU A 111 17.81 0.97 -13.51
N ILE A 112 18.41 1.33 -14.65
CA ILE A 112 19.21 0.38 -15.47
C ILE A 112 20.39 -0.15 -14.65
N MET A 113 21.09 0.72 -13.92
CA MET A 113 22.19 0.32 -13.04
C MET A 113 21.71 -0.63 -11.94
N LYS A 114 20.60 -0.33 -11.27
CA LYS A 114 20.06 -1.19 -10.22
C LYS A 114 19.58 -2.54 -10.76
N LEU A 115 18.94 -2.56 -11.93
CA LEU A 115 18.51 -3.79 -12.60
C LEU A 115 19.69 -4.72 -12.92
N ALA A 116 20.86 -4.18 -13.26
CA ALA A 116 22.04 -4.98 -13.56
C ALA A 116 22.76 -5.52 -12.32
N ASN A 117 22.68 -4.81 -11.19
CA ASN A 117 23.52 -5.06 -10.01
C ASN A 117 22.78 -5.66 -8.81
N THR A 118 21.44 -5.61 -8.78
CA THR A 118 20.66 -6.14 -7.66
C THR A 118 20.58 -7.67 -7.68
N ASN A 119 20.83 -8.29 -6.53
CA ASN A 119 20.54 -9.71 -6.32
C ASN A 119 19.05 -9.92 -6.03
N PHE A 120 18.28 -10.25 -7.06
CA PHE A 120 16.83 -10.44 -6.95
C PHE A 120 16.41 -11.62 -6.07
N GLN A 121 17.22 -12.68 -5.99
CA GLN A 121 16.92 -13.80 -5.10
C GLN A 121 17.02 -13.37 -3.64
N LEU A 122 18.06 -12.62 -3.29
CA LEU A 122 18.21 -12.08 -1.94
C LEU A 122 17.04 -11.16 -1.56
N VAL A 123 16.63 -10.27 -2.46
CA VAL A 123 15.48 -9.37 -2.22
C VAL A 123 14.19 -10.18 -2.03
N HIS A 124 13.95 -11.20 -2.85
CA HIS A 124 12.82 -12.10 -2.70
C HIS A 124 12.81 -12.77 -1.31
N ASP A 125 13.93 -13.37 -0.89
CA ASP A 125 14.03 -14.07 0.38
C ASP A 125 13.77 -13.11 1.57
N GLN A 126 14.25 -11.86 1.47
CA GLN A 126 13.99 -10.80 2.46
C GLN A 126 12.51 -10.41 2.52
N MET A 127 11.86 -10.22 1.36
CA MET A 127 10.43 -9.93 1.29
C MET A 127 9.59 -11.07 1.89
N MET A 128 9.91 -12.32 1.57
CA MET A 128 9.20 -13.49 2.11
C MET A 128 9.35 -13.59 3.64
N THR A 129 10.55 -13.38 4.15
CA THR A 129 10.81 -13.33 5.59
C THR A 129 9.98 -12.24 6.28
N GLU A 130 9.87 -11.07 5.67
CA GLU A 130 9.06 -9.97 6.21
C GLU A 130 7.55 -10.25 6.14
N ASN A 131 7.09 -10.88 5.06
CA ASN A 131 5.70 -11.31 4.94
C ASN A 131 5.30 -12.28 6.06
N GLU A 132 6.17 -13.21 6.44
CA GLU A 132 5.93 -14.14 7.55
C GLU A 132 5.85 -13.42 8.90
N LYS A 133 6.74 -12.45 9.14
CA LYS A 133 6.73 -11.61 10.35
C LYS A 133 5.44 -10.80 10.44
N ARG A 134 5.08 -10.10 9.36
CA ARG A 134 3.86 -9.28 9.27
C ARG A 134 2.61 -10.14 9.46
N ARG A 135 2.55 -11.32 8.84
CA ARG A 135 1.44 -12.27 9.03
C ARG A 135 1.29 -12.66 10.49
N SER A 136 2.38 -13.05 11.15
CA SER A 136 2.36 -13.47 12.55
C SER A 136 1.93 -12.34 13.48
N TYR A 137 2.45 -11.13 13.25
CA TYR A 137 2.06 -9.93 13.99
C TYR A 137 0.57 -9.59 13.81
N LEU A 138 0.09 -9.57 12.56
CA LEU A 138 -1.32 -9.26 12.26
C LEU A 138 -2.26 -10.28 12.88
N ILE A 139 -1.96 -11.58 12.80
CA ILE A 139 -2.78 -12.62 13.45
C ILE A 139 -2.84 -12.38 14.96
N ALA A 140 -1.72 -12.06 15.61
CA ALA A 140 -1.68 -11.80 17.04
C ALA A 140 -2.50 -10.55 17.43
N GLU A 141 -2.34 -9.44 16.72
CA GLU A 141 -3.10 -8.21 17.00
C GLU A 141 -4.60 -8.38 16.75
N TRP A 142 -4.97 -9.01 15.64
CA TRP A 142 -6.37 -9.31 15.35
C TRP A 142 -6.99 -10.26 16.38
N THR A 143 -6.23 -11.26 16.84
CA THR A 143 -6.70 -12.17 17.90
C THR A 143 -7.01 -11.40 19.18
N LYS A 144 -6.10 -10.52 19.63
CA LYS A 144 -6.33 -9.66 20.81
C LYS A 144 -7.57 -8.77 20.68
N ILE A 145 -7.81 -8.21 19.49
CA ILE A 145 -8.98 -7.36 19.23
C ILE A 145 -10.25 -8.21 19.29
N ILE A 146 -10.27 -9.36 18.63
CA ILE A 146 -11.44 -10.24 18.58
C ILE A 146 -11.76 -10.81 19.96
N GLU A 147 -10.77 -11.22 20.75
CA GLU A 147 -10.97 -11.71 22.13
C GLU A 147 -11.64 -10.64 23.02
N LYS A 148 -11.37 -9.35 22.79
CA LYS A 148 -12.04 -8.27 23.52
C LYS A 148 -13.50 -8.07 23.11
N ILE A 149 -13.83 -8.29 21.84
CA ILE A 149 -15.17 -8.05 21.30
C ILE A 149 -16.06 -9.29 21.48
N GLU A 150 -15.51 -10.48 21.24
CA GLU A 150 -16.19 -11.78 21.30
C GLU A 150 -15.27 -12.83 21.96
N PRO A 151 -15.24 -12.93 23.31
CA PRO A 151 -14.30 -13.78 24.04
C PRO A 151 -14.36 -15.27 23.69
N ASN A 152 -15.52 -15.74 23.22
CA ASN A 152 -15.74 -17.15 22.88
C ASN A 152 -15.54 -17.45 21.38
N ARG A 153 -15.16 -16.45 20.58
CA ARG A 153 -14.94 -16.65 19.14
C ARG A 153 -13.59 -17.32 18.90
N ILE A 154 -13.66 -18.49 18.26
CA ILE A 154 -12.46 -19.18 17.78
C ILE A 154 -11.92 -18.42 16.56
N VAL A 155 -10.76 -17.80 16.69
CA VAL A 155 -10.04 -17.19 15.56
C VAL A 155 -9.31 -18.30 14.79
N PRO A 156 -9.59 -18.48 13.49
CA PRO A 156 -8.92 -19.50 12.69
C PRO A 156 -7.42 -19.19 12.54
N LYS A 157 -6.58 -20.23 12.61
CA LYS A 157 -5.12 -20.13 12.50
C LYS A 157 -4.65 -19.94 11.05
N ASP A 158 -5.44 -20.42 10.09
CA ASP A 158 -5.11 -20.36 8.67
C ASP A 158 -6.37 -20.25 7.80
N TYR A 159 -6.14 -20.05 6.50
CA TYR A 159 -7.20 -19.91 5.51
C TYR A 159 -8.12 -21.14 5.44
N GLN A 160 -7.57 -22.35 5.54
CA GLN A 160 -8.37 -23.58 5.45
C GLN A 160 -9.31 -23.70 6.64
N GLN A 161 -8.81 -23.46 7.86
CA GLN A 161 -9.62 -23.40 9.06
C GLN A 161 -10.65 -22.28 8.97
N ALA A 162 -10.29 -21.11 8.44
CA ALA A 162 -11.21 -19.98 8.27
C ALA A 162 -12.38 -20.34 7.36
N ILE A 163 -12.09 -20.87 6.17
CA ILE A 163 -13.11 -21.33 5.23
C ILE A 163 -13.94 -22.45 5.84
N ALA A 164 -13.35 -23.41 6.55
CA ALA A 164 -14.08 -24.47 7.24
C ALA A 164 -15.00 -23.94 8.35
N THR A 165 -14.61 -22.88 9.07
CA THR A 165 -15.49 -22.25 10.08
C THR A 165 -16.59 -21.38 9.48
N LEU A 166 -16.34 -20.73 8.34
CA LEU A 166 -17.32 -19.90 7.64
C LEU A 166 -18.36 -20.74 6.91
N TRP A 167 -17.92 -21.81 6.24
CA TRP A 167 -18.71 -22.61 5.32
C TRP A 167 -18.93 -24.06 5.77
N GLY A 168 -18.42 -24.45 6.94
CA GLY A 168 -18.63 -25.76 7.52
C GLY A 168 -20.12 -26.04 7.77
N LYS A 169 -20.59 -27.22 7.34
CA LYS A 169 -22.00 -27.66 7.35
C LYS A 169 -22.79 -27.33 8.62
N LYS A 170 -22.14 -27.25 9.80
CA LYS A 170 -22.79 -26.92 11.07
C LYS A 170 -23.42 -25.52 11.11
N ARG A 171 -22.86 -24.52 10.39
CA ARG A 171 -23.43 -23.15 10.36
C ARG A 171 -24.54 -23.00 9.32
N LEU A 172 -24.48 -23.78 8.24
CA LEU A 172 -25.50 -23.82 7.19
C LEU A 172 -26.78 -24.59 7.60
N GLN A 173 -26.70 -25.46 8.62
CA GLN A 173 -27.85 -26.18 9.17
C GLN A 173 -28.58 -25.43 10.30
N ALA A 174 -28.07 -24.26 10.70
CA ALA A 174 -28.64 -23.43 11.75
C ALA A 174 -29.27 -22.12 11.23
N LEU A 175 -29.39 -21.99 9.89
CA LEU A 175 -30.14 -20.96 9.16
C LEU A 175 -31.31 -21.63 8.44
#